data_AF-A0A0A9G5T2-F1
#
_entry.id   AF-A0A0A9G5T2-F1
#
_cell.length_a   1.000
_cell.length_b   1.000
_cell.length_c   1.000
_cell.angle_alpha   90.00
_cell.angle_beta   90.00
_cell.angle_gamma   90.00
#
_symmetry.space_group_name_H-M   'P 1'
#
loop_
_entity.id
_entity.type
_entity.pdbx_description
1 polymer ?
#
loop_
_entity_poly.entity_id
_entity_poly.type
_entity_poly.pdbx_seq_one_letter_code
_entity_poly.pdbx_strand_id
1 'polypeptide(L)'
;MDPIHGNEQSHSMYWERIHDHFHKHRNFESDHSANSLTHRWSTILESVNRFCGWYSQIQNRRQSRVTEQDKVFQTCELYKSKDKNKKSFGLLHCWNILQHEQKWKDRCSQKKQKISANASSGTSTSGTNES
;
A
#
# COMPACT_ATOMS: atom_id res chain seq x y z
N MET A 1 20.53 -17.47 24.89
CA MET A 1 21.02 -16.22 24.27
C MET A 1 21.01 -16.46 22.77
N ASP A 2 19.87 -16.19 22.14
CA ASP A 2 19.76 -16.35 20.69
C ASP A 2 20.55 -15.22 20.01
N PRO A 3 21.50 -15.54 19.12
CA PRO A 3 22.27 -14.52 18.42
C PRO A 3 21.32 -13.65 17.61
N ILE A 4 21.45 -12.33 17.76
CA ILE A 4 20.78 -11.35 16.91
C ILE A 4 21.33 -11.57 15.49
N HIS A 5 20.59 -12.33 14.69
CA HIS A 5 20.94 -12.58 13.29
C HIS A 5 20.96 -11.25 12.55
N GLY A 6 22.14 -10.90 12.02
CA GLY A 6 22.38 -9.72 11.22
C GLY A 6 21.38 -9.59 10.05
N ASN A 7 21.20 -8.34 9.63
CA ASN A 7 20.22 -7.80 8.69
C ASN A 7 20.36 -8.28 7.22
N GLU A 8 20.94 -9.45 6.98
CA GLU A 8 21.12 -10.07 5.65
C GLU A 8 20.45 -11.44 5.58
N GLN A 9 19.21 -11.55 6.04
CA GLN A 9 18.41 -12.71 5.70
C GLN A 9 18.06 -12.65 4.22
N SER A 10 18.44 -13.67 3.47
CA SER A 10 17.98 -13.82 2.09
C SER A 10 16.45 -13.86 2.09
N HIS A 11 15.84 -13.38 1.00
CA HIS A 11 14.39 -13.42 0.83
C HIS A 11 13.82 -14.84 1.05
N SER A 12 14.56 -15.89 0.68
CA SER A 12 14.19 -17.29 0.96
C SER A 12 14.11 -17.58 2.46
N MET A 13 15.17 -17.25 3.23
CA MET A 13 15.21 -17.52 4.67
C MET A 13 14.10 -16.79 5.44
N TYR A 14 13.76 -15.57 5.02
CA TYR A 14 12.64 -14.83 5.60
C TYR A 14 11.32 -15.59 5.40
N TRP A 15 11.04 -16.02 4.16
CA TRP A 15 9.80 -16.73 3.85
C TRP A 15 9.74 -18.14 4.42
N GLU A 16 10.88 -18.80 4.61
CA GLU A 16 10.97 -20.06 5.35
C GLU A 16 10.54 -19.88 6.81
N ARG A 17 11.00 -18.82 7.50
CA ARG A 17 10.55 -18.52 8.86
C ARG A 17 9.06 -18.21 8.93
N ILE A 18 8.54 -17.47 7.95
CA ILE A 18 7.10 -17.20 7.85
C ILE A 18 6.32 -18.50 7.62
N HIS A 19 6.83 -19.38 6.77
CA HIS A 19 6.25 -20.69 6.51
C HIS A 19 6.19 -21.54 7.78
N ASP A 20 7.30 -21.65 8.52
CA ASP A 20 7.35 -22.43 9.75
C ASP A 20 6.43 -21.85 10.82
N HIS A 21 6.43 -20.53 10.96
CA HIS A 21 5.51 -19.84 11.85
C HIS A 21 4.04 -20.09 11.46
N PHE A 22 3.71 -20.04 10.18
CA PHE A 22 2.36 -20.31 9.68
C PHE A 22 1.92 -21.75 9.98
N HIS A 23 2.78 -22.74 9.74
CA HIS A 23 2.49 -24.15 10.02
C HIS A 23 2.35 -24.44 11.51
N LYS A 24 3.13 -23.75 12.36
CA LYS A 24 3.10 -23.92 13.81
C LYS A 24 1.81 -23.38 14.46
N HIS A 25 1.21 -22.33 13.90
CA HIS A 25 0.09 -21.61 14.55
C HIS A 25 -1.24 -21.74 13.82
N ARG A 26 -1.30 -22.44 12.69
CA ARG A 26 -2.57 -22.72 12.01
C ARG A 26 -3.41 -23.71 12.82
N ASN A 27 -4.72 -23.58 12.71
CA ASN A 27 -5.71 -24.50 13.28
C ASN A 27 -6.39 -25.38 12.22
N PHE A 28 -5.81 -25.45 11.01
CA PHE A 28 -6.33 -26.22 9.88
C PHE A 28 -5.19 -26.90 9.10
N GLU A 29 -5.50 -27.93 8.32
CA GLU A 29 -4.53 -28.60 7.45
C GLU A 29 -4.20 -27.74 6.23
N SER A 30 -2.91 -27.63 5.92
CA SER A 30 -2.43 -26.86 4.77
C SER A 30 -1.11 -27.43 4.25
N ASP A 31 -0.97 -27.43 2.94
CA ASP A 31 0.20 -27.88 2.17
C ASP A 31 0.98 -26.70 1.53
N HIS A 32 0.60 -25.47 1.85
CA HIS A 32 1.25 -24.27 1.34
C HIS A 32 2.76 -24.24 1.58
N SER A 33 3.55 -24.28 0.51
CA SER A 33 4.99 -24.02 0.58
C SER A 33 5.30 -22.55 0.88
N ALA A 34 6.52 -22.25 1.35
CA ALA A 34 7.02 -20.89 1.51
C ALA A 34 6.81 -20.05 0.24
N ASN A 35 7.11 -20.62 -0.93
CA ASN A 35 6.89 -19.95 -2.20
C ASN A 35 5.41 -19.62 -2.46
N SER A 36 4.49 -20.52 -2.13
CA SER A 36 3.06 -20.26 -2.28
C SER A 36 2.58 -19.13 -1.35
N LEU A 37 3.11 -19.06 -0.12
CA LEU A 37 2.82 -17.98 0.83
C LEU A 37 3.33 -16.63 0.31
N THR A 38 4.55 -16.61 -0.26
CA THR A 38 5.11 -15.42 -0.92
C THR A 38 4.21 -14.92 -2.03
N HIS A 39 3.78 -15.78 -2.95
CA HIS A 39 2.93 -15.40 -4.07
C HIS A 39 1.58 -14.87 -3.59
N ARG A 40 0.95 -15.57 -2.63
CA ARG A 40 -0.30 -15.12 -2.03
C ARG A 40 -0.17 -13.76 -1.36
N TRP A 41 0.91 -13.55 -0.61
CA TRP A 41 1.18 -12.25 0.01
C TRP A 41 1.38 -11.15 -1.02
N SER A 42 2.13 -11.39 -2.09
CA SER A 42 2.29 -10.43 -3.19
C SER A 42 0.95 -10.04 -3.82
N THR A 43 0.06 -11.00 -4.05
CA THR A 43 -1.30 -10.73 -4.56
C THR A 43 -2.13 -9.88 -3.59
N ILE A 44 -2.10 -10.20 -2.30
CA ILE A 44 -2.80 -9.42 -1.27
C ILE A 44 -2.25 -8.00 -1.24
N LEU A 45 -0.92 -7.87 -1.21
CA LEU A 45 -0.22 -6.60 -1.18
C LEU A 45 -0.58 -5.70 -2.36
N GLU A 46 -0.52 -6.23 -3.58
CA GLU A 46 -0.88 -5.48 -4.78
C GLU A 46 -2.34 -5.01 -4.74
N SER A 47 -3.25 -5.93 -4.43
CA SER A 47 -4.69 -5.65 -4.41
C SER A 47 -5.05 -4.61 -3.35
N VAL A 48 -4.49 -4.74 -2.16
CA VAL A 48 -4.72 -3.83 -1.02
C VAL A 48 -4.09 -2.46 -1.30
N ASN A 49 -2.89 -2.38 -1.87
CA ASN A 49 -2.27 -1.10 -2.23
C ASN A 49 -3.10 -0.37 -3.29
N ARG A 50 -3.61 -1.10 -4.29
CA ARG A 50 -4.51 -0.53 -5.29
C ARG A 50 -5.80 -0.01 -4.66
N PHE A 51 -6.38 -0.76 -3.72
CA PHE A 51 -7.55 -0.30 -2.96
C PHE A 51 -7.24 0.96 -2.15
N CYS A 52 -6.12 1.00 -1.42
CA CYS A 52 -5.66 2.19 -0.70
C CYS A 52 -5.57 3.41 -1.62
N GLY A 53 -5.01 3.28 -2.82
CA GLY A 53 -4.91 4.40 -3.76
C GLY A 53 -6.27 4.99 -4.18
N TRP A 54 -7.31 4.15 -4.31
CA TRP A 54 -8.68 4.62 -4.55
C TRP A 54 -9.32 5.19 -3.29
N TYR A 55 -9.08 4.57 -2.14
CA TYR A 55 -9.55 5.02 -0.85
C TYR A 55 -9.07 6.44 -0.54
N SER A 56 -7.77 6.71 -0.71
CA SER A 56 -7.17 8.04 -0.54
C SER A 56 -7.81 9.07 -1.47
N GLN A 57 -8.17 8.70 -2.70
CA GLN A 57 -8.84 9.62 -3.62
C GLN A 57 -10.23 9.99 -3.11
N ILE A 58 -10.99 9.05 -2.56
CA ILE A 58 -12.32 9.31 -1.99
C ILE A 58 -12.20 10.11 -0.69
N GLN A 59 -11.27 9.74 0.19
CA GLN A 59 -11.02 10.44 1.45
C GLN A 59 -10.64 11.92 1.23
N ASN A 60 -9.92 12.22 0.15
CA ASN A 60 -9.54 13.59 -0.21
C ASN A 60 -10.66 14.39 -0.91
N ARG A 61 -11.81 13.77 -1.24
CA ARG A 61 -12.97 14.52 -1.74
C ARG A 61 -13.58 15.31 -0.61
N ARG A 62 -13.96 16.56 -0.87
CA ARG A 62 -14.71 17.39 0.09
C ARG A 62 -16.16 16.92 0.15
N GLN A 63 -16.39 15.81 0.83
CA GLN A 63 -17.72 15.26 1.10
C GLN A 63 -18.02 15.50 2.58
N SER A 64 -18.80 16.54 2.88
CA SER A 64 -19.36 16.69 4.21
C SER A 64 -20.46 15.63 4.40
N ARG A 65 -20.55 15.05 5.61
CA ARG A 65 -21.57 14.06 6.02
C ARG A 65 -21.42 12.61 5.50
N VAL A 66 -20.27 12.21 4.94
CA VAL A 66 -20.02 10.78 4.64
C VAL A 66 -19.29 10.07 5.78
N THR A 67 -19.77 8.89 6.17
CA THR A 67 -19.12 8.03 7.17
C THR A 67 -17.89 7.34 6.58
N GLU A 68 -17.09 6.70 7.43
CA GLU A 68 -15.96 5.89 6.96
C GLU A 68 -16.45 4.68 6.15
N GLN A 69 -17.54 4.03 6.58
CA GLN A 69 -18.19 2.95 5.85
C GLN A 69 -18.67 3.40 4.46
N ASP A 70 -19.22 4.61 4.35
CA ASP A 70 -19.64 5.16 3.05
C ASP A 70 -18.45 5.35 2.10
N LYS A 71 -17.28 5.76 2.63
CA LYS A 71 -16.06 5.89 1.81
C LYS A 71 -15.55 4.53 1.36
N VAL A 72 -15.60 3.51 2.22
CA VAL A 72 -15.24 2.14 1.88
C VAL A 72 -16.17 1.62 0.78
N PHE A 73 -17.48 1.80 0.91
CA PHE A 73 -18.45 1.40 -0.10
C PHE A 73 -18.20 2.10 -1.45
N GLN A 74 -18.01 3.43 -1.44
CA GLN A 74 -17.65 4.20 -2.64
C GLN A 74 -16.34 3.69 -3.27
N THR A 75 -15.38 3.26 -2.46
CA THR A 75 -14.10 2.73 -2.93
C THR A 75 -14.27 1.38 -3.60
N CYS A 76 -15.10 0.50 -3.04
CA CYS A 76 -15.47 -0.77 -3.66
C CYS A 76 -16.14 -0.57 -5.02
N GLU A 77 -17.08 0.38 -5.13
CA GLU A 77 -17.74 0.71 -6.39
C GLU A 77 -16.76 1.30 -7.42
N LEU A 78 -15.86 2.19 -6.98
CA LEU A 78 -14.82 2.74 -7.83
C LEU A 78 -13.86 1.64 -8.32
N TYR A 79 -13.41 0.75 -7.42
CA TYR A 79 -12.56 -0.39 -7.75
C TYR A 79 -13.21 -1.26 -8.83
N LYS A 80 -14.47 -1.64 -8.61
CA LYS A 80 -15.26 -2.44 -9.55
C LYS A 80 -15.43 -1.75 -10.90
N SER A 81 -15.71 -0.45 -10.90
CA SER A 81 -15.90 0.31 -12.14
C SER A 81 -14.62 0.39 -12.99
N LYS A 82 -13.45 0.45 -12.34
CA LYS A 82 -12.12 0.56 -12.95
C LYS A 82 -11.51 -0.79 -13.33
N ASP A 83 -12.06 -1.89 -12.82
CA ASP A 83 -11.69 -3.23 -13.24
C ASP A 83 -12.29 -3.56 -14.62
N LYS A 84 -11.48 -4.14 -15.52
CA LYS A 84 -11.92 -4.50 -16.87
C LYS A 84 -13.04 -5.54 -16.85
N ASN A 85 -13.04 -6.41 -15.85
CA ASN A 85 -13.99 -7.51 -15.70
C ASN A 85 -15.10 -7.18 -14.69
N LYS A 86 -15.21 -5.91 -14.24
CA LYS A 86 -16.16 -5.45 -13.22
C LYS A 86 -16.13 -6.31 -11.94
N LYS A 87 -14.96 -6.84 -11.58
CA LYS A 87 -14.81 -7.63 -10.35
C LYS A 87 -14.80 -6.73 -9.12
N SER A 88 -15.61 -7.10 -8.12
CA SER A 88 -15.59 -6.46 -6.81
C SER A 88 -14.29 -6.75 -6.07
N PHE A 89 -13.91 -5.86 -5.16
CA PHE A 89 -12.76 -6.07 -4.29
C PHE A 89 -13.07 -7.18 -3.26
N GLY A 90 -12.45 -8.36 -3.44
CA GLY A 90 -12.68 -9.52 -2.59
C GLY A 90 -11.81 -9.61 -1.33
N LEU A 91 -10.89 -8.67 -1.11
CA LEU A 91 -9.92 -8.71 -0.02
C LEU A 91 -10.16 -7.62 1.04
N LEU A 92 -11.42 -7.26 1.27
CA LEU A 92 -11.80 -6.23 2.24
C LEU A 92 -11.38 -6.59 3.67
N HIS A 93 -11.48 -7.87 4.05
CA HIS A 93 -11.00 -8.35 5.34
C HIS A 93 -9.48 -8.12 5.51
N CYS A 94 -8.68 -8.41 4.48
CA CYS A 94 -7.24 -8.17 4.51
C CYS A 94 -6.93 -6.67 4.63
N TRP A 95 -7.63 -5.81 3.88
CA TRP A 95 -7.47 -4.36 4.02
C TRP A 95 -7.82 -3.88 5.44
N ASN A 96 -8.91 -4.39 6.03
CA ASN A 96 -9.32 -4.04 7.40
C ASN A 96 -8.28 -4.41 8.45
N ILE A 97 -7.59 -5.54 8.30
CA ILE A 97 -6.47 -5.92 9.18
C ILE A 97 -5.29 -4.97 8.96
N LEU A 98 -4.92 -4.75 7.69
CA LEU A 98 -3.69 -4.04 7.35
C LEU A 98 -3.77 -2.52 7.59
N GLN A 99 -4.93 -1.89 7.44
CA GLN A 99 -5.06 -0.42 7.54
C GLN A 99 -4.68 0.16 8.91
N HIS A 100 -4.78 -0.64 9.98
CA HIS A 100 -4.49 -0.21 11.34
C HIS A 100 -3.00 -0.36 11.69
N GLU A 101 -2.24 -1.13 10.91
CA GLU A 101 -0.81 -1.31 11.10
C GLU A 101 -0.05 -0.02 10.80
N GLN A 102 0.87 0.35 11.70
CA GLN A 102 1.60 1.62 11.61
C GLN A 102 2.35 1.76 10.27
N LYS A 103 2.89 0.66 9.75
CA LYS A 103 3.58 0.61 8.44
C LYS A 103 2.64 0.86 7.24
N TRP A 104 1.32 0.76 7.43
CA TRP A 104 0.31 0.89 6.38
C TRP A 104 -0.42 2.22 6.37
N LYS A 105 -0.47 2.90 7.53
CA LYS A 105 -1.05 4.25 7.65
C LYS A 105 -0.43 5.21 6.64
N ASP A 106 0.88 5.12 6.42
CA ASP A 106 1.59 5.97 5.47
C ASP A 106 1.24 5.67 4.00
N ARG A 107 0.89 4.42 3.68
CA ARG A 107 0.57 3.96 2.31
C ARG A 107 -0.82 4.38 1.88
N CYS A 108 -1.80 4.26 2.78
CA CYS A 108 -3.18 4.69 2.55
C CYS A 108 -3.33 6.23 2.69
N SER A 109 -2.34 6.93 3.25
CA SER A 109 -2.36 8.39 3.44
C SER A 109 -1.44 9.17 2.50
N GLN A 110 -0.82 8.54 1.49
CA GLN A 110 0.16 9.20 0.61
C GLN A 110 -0.40 10.49 0.00
N LYS A 111 -0.06 11.62 0.64
CA LYS A 111 -0.13 12.95 0.07
C LYS A 111 0.78 12.95 -1.15
N LYS A 112 0.23 13.36 -2.28
CA LYS A 112 0.90 13.74 -3.52
C LYS A 112 2.26 14.40 -3.25
N GLN A 113 3.36 13.65 -3.26
CA GLN A 113 4.70 14.23 -3.29
C GLN A 113 5.00 14.68 -4.73
N LYS A 114 4.72 15.96 -4.93
CA LYS A 114 5.38 16.97 -5.78
C LYS A 114 6.03 16.49 -7.08
N ILE A 115 5.46 17.01 -8.17
CA ILE A 115 6.05 17.19 -9.50
C ILE A 115 7.48 17.73 -9.36
N SER A 116 8.48 17.00 -9.88
CA SER A 116 9.80 17.58 -10.18
C SER A 116 9.68 18.37 -11.48
N ALA A 117 9.37 19.66 -11.36
CA ALA A 117 9.63 20.62 -12.42
C ALA A 117 10.99 21.24 -12.12
N ASN A 118 12.02 20.78 -12.82
CA ASN A 118 13.33 21.40 -12.77
C ASN A 118 13.26 22.70 -13.59
N ALA A 119 12.95 23.81 -12.92
CA ALA A 119 13.10 25.15 -13.46
C ALA A 119 13.80 26.02 -12.40
N SER A 120 15.07 26.30 -12.65
CA SER A 120 15.82 27.42 -12.06
C SER A 120 16.61 27.98 -13.24
N SER A 121 16.07 28.99 -13.93
CA SER A 121 16.21 30.41 -13.61
C SER A 121 17.68 30.82 -13.60
N GLY A 122 18.20 31.08 -14.80
CA GLY A 122 19.44 31.82 -15.00
C GLY A 122 19.24 33.26 -14.54
N THR A 123 20.09 33.69 -13.62
CA THR A 123 20.23 35.07 -13.16
C THR A 123 21.06 35.85 -14.17
N SER A 124 20.51 36.93 -14.74
CA SER A 124 21.29 38.07 -15.23
C SER A 124 20.46 39.33 -15.02
N THR A 125 20.80 40.06 -13.96
CA THR A 125 20.25 41.37 -13.60
C THR A 125 20.85 42.45 -14.51
N SER A 126 19.98 43.31 -15.01
CA SER A 126 20.26 44.54 -15.76
C SER A 126 21.01 45.57 -14.90
N GLY A 127 22.13 46.09 -15.43
CA GLY A 127 22.77 47.32 -14.95
C GLY A 127 22.32 48.50 -15.81
N THR A 128 21.72 49.49 -15.17
CA THR A 128 21.24 50.74 -15.76
C THR A 128 22.30 51.84 -15.64
N ASN A 129 22.27 52.79 -16.57
CA ASN A 129 23.29 53.81 -16.86
C ASN A 129 22.98 55.15 -16.15
N GLU A 130 24.02 55.89 -15.74
CA GLU A 130 24.18 57.37 -15.65
C GLU A 130 25.38 57.65 -14.70
N SER A 131 26.31 58.58 -14.92
CA SER A 131 26.36 59.80 -15.74
C SER A 131 27.71 59.98 -16.44
#